data_AF-R7ES98-F1
#
_entry.id   AF-R7ES98-F1
#
_cell.length_a   1.000
_cell.length_b   1.000
_cell.length_c   1.000
_cell.angle_alpha   90.00
_cell.angle_beta   90.00
_cell.angle_gamma   90.00
#
_symmetry.space_group_name_H-M   'P 1'
#
loop_
_entity.id
_entity.type
_entity.pdbx_description
1 polymer ?
#
loop_
_entity_poly.entity_id
_entity_poly.type
_entity_poly.pdbx_seq_one_letter_code
_entity_poly.pdbx_strand_id
1 'polypeptide(L)'
;MILYFTGTGNSRHIANRIAAATGDTVTDIGARIKAGDTSAVVTDGKAVFVTPTYAWRIPKIVENWIRAVDFDGAEKAWFVMDCGGEIGNAAKYNRRLCADKGIAYMGTA
;
A
#
# COMPACT_ATOMS: atom_id res chain seq x y z
N MET A 1 7.96 -6.56 3.41
CA MET A 1 6.50 -6.90 3.44
C MET A 1 5.71 -6.22 2.31
N ILE A 2 4.69 -6.91 1.75
CA ILE A 2 3.74 -6.40 0.74
C ILE A 2 2.33 -6.33 1.31
N LEU A 3 1.67 -5.18 1.18
CA LEU A 3 0.28 -4.96 1.61
C LEU A 3 -0.55 -4.57 0.40
N TYR A 4 -1.68 -5.24 0.16
CA TYR A 4 -2.53 -4.94 -1.00
C TYR A 4 -3.97 -4.65 -0.65
N PHE A 5 -4.61 -3.83 -1.47
CA PHE A 5 -6.06 -3.69 -1.54
C PHE A 5 -6.50 -3.94 -2.98
N THR A 6 -7.63 -4.64 -3.19
CA THR A 6 -8.12 -4.92 -4.54
C THR A 6 -9.64 -4.86 -4.63
N GLY A 7 -10.15 -4.31 -5.73
CA GLY A 7 -11.57 -4.36 -6.08
C GLY A 7 -11.91 -5.57 -6.95
N THR A 8 -11.15 -5.77 -8.03
CA THR A 8 -11.42 -6.79 -9.06
C THR A 8 -10.37 -7.89 -9.15
N GLY A 9 -9.30 -7.83 -8.36
CA GLY A 9 -8.25 -8.86 -8.30
C GLY A 9 -6.91 -8.47 -8.92
N ASN A 10 -6.82 -7.37 -9.66
CA ASN A 10 -5.58 -6.94 -10.33
C ASN A 10 -4.44 -6.69 -9.34
N SER A 11 -4.67 -5.85 -8.34
CA SER A 11 -3.69 -5.52 -7.30
C SER A 11 -3.26 -6.75 -6.49
N ARG A 12 -4.18 -7.70 -6.25
CA ARG A 12 -3.85 -8.99 -5.62
C ARG A 12 -2.94 -9.83 -6.52
N HIS A 13 -3.22 -9.88 -7.82
CA HIS A 13 -2.35 -10.56 -8.78
C HIS A 13 -0.94 -9.94 -8.77
N ILE A 14 -0.84 -8.61 -8.84
CA ILE A 14 0.44 -7.88 -8.80
C ILE A 14 1.18 -8.17 -7.48
N ALA A 15 0.52 -8.06 -6.33
CA ALA A 15 1.12 -8.32 -5.03
C ALA A 15 1.72 -9.73 -4.94
N ASN A 16 0.99 -10.75 -5.40
CA ASN A 16 1.48 -12.13 -5.41
C ASN A 16 2.66 -12.32 -6.38
N ARG A 17 2.69 -11.61 -7.51
CA ARG A 17 3.83 -11.65 -8.44
C ARG A 17 5.08 -11.01 -7.84
N ILE A 18 4.93 -9.88 -7.14
CA ILE A 18 6.04 -9.24 -6.43
C ILE A 18 6.55 -10.17 -5.33
N ALA A 19 5.64 -10.77 -4.54
CA ALA A 19 5.98 -11.72 -3.49
C ALA A 19 6.76 -12.93 -4.02
N ALA A 20 6.31 -13.52 -5.13
CA ALA A 20 7.00 -14.64 -5.76
C ALA A 20 8.42 -14.27 -6.23
N ALA A 21 8.66 -13.02 -6.64
CA ALA A 21 9.97 -12.55 -7.09
C ALA A 21 10.91 -12.13 -5.95
N THR A 22 10.36 -11.74 -4.80
CA THR A 22 11.12 -11.11 -3.70
C THR A 22 11.22 -11.99 -2.46
N GLY A 23 10.35 -13.00 -2.32
CA GLY A 23 10.19 -13.78 -1.09
C GLY A 23 9.43 -13.04 0.02
N ASP A 24 8.92 -11.83 -0.23
CA ASP A 24 8.17 -11.05 0.75
C ASP A 24 6.80 -11.69 1.07
N THR A 25 6.33 -11.49 2.30
CA THR A 25 4.98 -11.85 2.73
C THR A 25 3.92 -10.88 2.21
N VAL A 26 2.71 -11.38 1.97
CA VAL A 26 1.57 -10.61 1.44
C VAL A 26 0.46 -10.50 2.48
N THR A 27 -0.08 -9.29 2.67
CA THR A 27 -1.23 -9.01 3.57
C THR A 27 -2.35 -8.29 2.82
N ASP A 28 -3.60 -8.76 3.02
CA ASP A 28 -4.80 -8.16 2.45
C ASP A 28 -5.34 -7.03 3.34
N ILE A 29 -5.13 -5.78 2.93
CA ILE A 29 -5.65 -4.58 3.59
C ILE A 29 -7.19 -4.59 3.61
N GLY A 30 -7.83 -5.06 2.53
CA GLY A 30 -9.28 -5.12 2.43
C GLY A 30 -9.91 -6.05 3.47
N ALA A 31 -9.26 -7.18 3.77
CA ALA A 31 -9.67 -8.07 4.85
C ALA A 31 -9.54 -7.39 6.22
N ARG A 32 -8.44 -6.66 6.47
CA ARG A 32 -8.22 -5.94 7.73
C ARG A 32 -9.22 -4.79 7.93
N ILE A 33 -9.48 -4.00 6.89
CA ILE A 33 -10.50 -2.95 6.91
C ILE A 33 -11.88 -3.52 7.26
N LYS A 34 -12.28 -4.64 6.62
CA LYS A 34 -13.58 -5.29 6.89
C LYS A 34 -13.70 -5.78 8.33
N ALA A 35 -12.60 -6.24 8.91
CA ALA A 35 -12.54 -6.68 10.31
C ALA A 35 -12.41 -5.52 11.32
N GLY A 36 -12.24 -4.27 10.86
CA GLY A 36 -11.88 -3.15 11.74
C GLY A 36 -10.50 -3.27 12.37
N ASP A 37 -9.65 -4.13 11.82
CA ASP A 37 -8.33 -4.45 12.37
C ASP A 37 -7.32 -3.38 12.01
N THR A 38 -6.83 -2.69 13.03
CA THR A 38 -5.80 -1.65 12.96
C THR A 38 -4.55 -2.02 13.75
N SER A 39 -4.41 -3.30 14.15
CA SER A 39 -3.23 -3.74 14.87
C SER A 39 -1.95 -3.54 14.04
N ALA A 40 -0.85 -3.28 14.74
CA ALA A 40 0.42 -2.91 14.14
C ALA A 40 0.89 -3.94 13.09
N VAL A 41 1.53 -3.43 12.04
CA VAL A 41 2.17 -4.25 11.00
C VAL A 41 3.66 -4.24 11.27
N VAL A 42 4.22 -5.40 11.58
CA VAL A 42 5.67 -5.57 11.68
C VAL A 42 6.25 -5.70 10.28
N THR A 43 7.27 -4.89 9.98
CA THR A 43 7.97 -4.89 8.69
C THR A 43 9.48 -5.03 8.90
N ASP A 44 10.18 -5.36 7.81
CA ASP A 44 11.63 -5.56 7.74
C ASP A 44 12.35 -4.35 7.11
N GLY A 45 11.97 -3.14 7.48
CA GLY A 45 12.48 -1.90 6.85
C GLY A 45 11.68 -1.45 5.63
N LYS A 46 10.84 -2.32 5.06
CA LYS A 46 10.16 -2.10 3.77
C LYS A 46 8.66 -2.40 3.83
N ALA A 47 7.87 -1.40 3.43
CA ALA A 47 6.45 -1.53 3.14
C ALA A 47 6.19 -1.30 1.64
N VAL A 48 5.61 -2.28 0.95
CA VAL A 48 5.16 -2.15 -0.44
C VAL A 48 3.64 -2.15 -0.49
N PHE A 49 3.03 -1.02 -0.83
CA PHE A 49 1.59 -0.88 -0.96
C PHE A 49 1.15 -1.12 -2.41
N VAL A 50 0.26 -2.09 -2.63
CA VAL A 50 -0.26 -2.45 -3.95
C VAL A 50 -1.76 -2.19 -4.02
N THR A 51 -2.21 -1.25 -4.84
CA THR A 51 -3.59 -0.73 -4.75
C THR A 51 -4.08 -0.14 -6.06
N PRO A 52 -5.38 -0.19 -6.41
CA PRO A 52 -5.86 0.43 -7.63
C PRO A 52 -5.82 1.96 -7.54
N THR A 53 -5.79 2.61 -8.70
CA THR A 53 -5.92 4.07 -8.81
C THR A 53 -7.38 4.49 -8.80
N TYR A 54 -7.83 5.17 -7.75
CA TYR A 54 -9.18 5.74 -7.63
C TYR A 54 -9.11 7.28 -7.64
N ALA A 55 -9.53 7.89 -8.74
CA ALA A 55 -9.47 9.34 -8.96
C ALA A 55 -8.06 9.92 -8.74
N TRP A 56 -7.06 9.32 -9.42
CA TRP A 56 -5.64 9.72 -9.40
C TRP A 56 -4.98 9.74 -8.01
N ARG A 57 -5.39 8.80 -7.15
CA ARG A 57 -4.82 8.50 -5.83
C ARG A 57 -5.14 7.07 -5.42
N ILE A 58 -4.61 6.62 -4.29
CA ILE A 58 -5.05 5.37 -3.66
C ILE A 58 -6.49 5.51 -3.13
N PRO A 59 -7.27 4.42 -2.95
CA PRO A 59 -8.61 4.50 -2.39
C PRO A 59 -8.58 5.13 -0.99
N LYS A 60 -9.51 6.06 -0.71
CA LYS A 60 -9.58 6.75 0.59
C LYS A 60 -9.64 5.81 1.79
N ILE A 61 -10.33 4.68 1.66
CA ILE A 61 -10.43 3.67 2.72
C ILE A 61 -9.06 3.04 3.04
N VAL A 62 -8.20 2.89 2.03
CA VAL A 62 -6.83 2.40 2.19
C VAL A 62 -5.95 3.47 2.81
N GLU A 63 -6.05 4.72 2.33
CA GLU A 63 -5.32 5.85 2.93
C GLU A 63 -5.64 6.00 4.43
N ASN A 64 -6.92 6.00 4.78
CA ASN A 64 -7.38 6.12 6.16
C ASN A 64 -6.87 4.96 7.03
N TRP A 65 -6.87 3.74 6.49
CA TRP A 65 -6.34 2.58 7.20
C TRP A 65 -4.83 2.68 7.43
N ILE A 66 -4.05 3.10 6.41
CA ILE A 66 -2.59 3.32 6.55
C ILE A 66 -2.30 4.39 7.63
N ARG A 67 -3.13 5.43 7.73
CA ARG A 67 -2.98 6.45 8.78
C ARG A 67 -3.19 5.86 10.18
N ALA A 68 -4.18 5.00 10.34
CA ALA A 68 -4.57 4.40 11.62
C ALA A 68 -3.66 3.27 12.12
N VAL A 69 -2.92 2.61 11.22
CA VAL A 69 -2.06 1.47 11.56
C VAL A 69 -0.62 1.90 11.79
N ASP A 70 -0.01 1.41 12.87
CA ASP A 70 1.43 1.56 13.08
C ASP A 70 2.22 0.52 12.27
N PHE A 71 3.31 0.97 11.65
CA PHE A 71 4.18 0.14 10.82
C PHE A 71 5.54 -0.01 11.51
N ASP A 72 5.62 -0.96 12.43
CA ASP A 72 6.80 -1.20 13.22
C ASP A 72 7.95 -1.66 12.32
N GLY A 73 9.06 -0.94 12.39
CA GLY A 73 10.24 -1.20 11.58
C GLY A 73 10.15 -0.73 10.13
N ALA A 74 9.10 0.01 9.71
CA ALA A 74 9.02 0.49 8.34
C ALA A 74 9.84 1.77 8.15
N GLU A 75 10.96 1.67 7.41
CA GLU A 75 11.80 2.82 7.08
C GLU A 75 11.45 3.40 5.71
N LYS A 76 11.04 2.54 4.77
CA LYS A 76 10.83 2.88 3.36
C LYS A 76 9.51 2.35 2.83
N ALA A 77 8.84 3.16 2.02
CA ALA A 77 7.56 2.82 1.40
C ALA A 77 7.57 3.00 -0.12
N TRP A 78 7.06 1.99 -0.82
CA TRP A 78 6.80 1.99 -2.27
C TRP A 78 5.31 1.84 -2.52
N PHE A 79 4.82 2.46 -3.58
CA PHE A 79 3.44 2.32 -4.04
C PHE A 79 3.43 1.78 -5.46
N VAL A 80 2.76 0.65 -5.66
CA VAL A 80 2.51 0.03 -6.96
C VAL A 80 1.02 0.11 -7.23
N MET A 81 0.65 0.80 -8.30
CA MET A 81 -0.74 1.14 -8.60
C MET A 81 -1.17 0.56 -9.94
N ASP A 82 -2.24 -0.24 -9.93
CA ASP A 82 -2.92 -0.58 -11.17
C ASP A 82 -3.86 0.55 -11.58
N CYS A 83 -3.93 0.83 -12.88
CA CYS A 83 -4.83 1.82 -13.46
C CYS A 83 -5.36 1.31 -14.80
N GLY A 84 -6.55 1.77 -15.17
CA GLY A 84 -7.07 1.57 -16.53
C GLY A 84 -6.45 2.53 -17.55
N GLY A 85 -5.98 3.70 -17.10
CA GLY A 85 -5.38 4.74 -17.94
C GLY A 85 -4.08 5.28 -17.35
N GLU A 86 -4.16 6.07 -16.29
CA GLU A 86 -2.99 6.67 -15.65
C GLU A 86 -3.16 6.84 -14.12
N ILE A 87 -2.04 7.09 -13.44
CA ILE A 87 -1.98 7.37 -12.00
C ILE A 87 -2.08 8.86 -11.67
N GLY A 88 -1.94 9.75 -12.66
CA GLY A 88 -2.01 11.20 -12.50
C GLY A 88 -1.16 11.72 -11.33
N ASN A 89 -1.80 12.45 -10.41
CA ASN A 89 -1.11 13.10 -9.29
C ASN A 89 -0.96 12.21 -8.03
N ALA A 90 -1.10 10.88 -8.14
CA ALA A 90 -1.07 9.97 -7.00
C ALA A 90 0.21 10.10 -6.15
N ALA A 91 1.36 10.32 -6.80
CA ALA A 91 2.65 10.48 -6.15
C ALA A 91 2.67 11.60 -5.09
N LYS A 92 1.95 12.71 -5.33
CA LYS A 92 1.84 13.82 -4.36
C LYS A 92 1.17 13.37 -3.06
N TYR A 93 0.07 12.62 -3.17
CA TYR A 93 -0.68 12.12 -2.01
C TYR A 93 0.12 11.06 -1.25
N ASN A 94 0.73 10.13 -1.97
CA ASN A 94 1.53 9.05 -1.36
C ASN A 94 2.76 9.61 -0.63
N ARG A 95 3.44 10.60 -1.21
CA ARG A 95 4.55 11.28 -0.54
C ARG A 95 4.10 11.98 0.73
N ARG A 96 2.93 12.62 0.72
CA ARG A 96 2.37 13.27 1.93
C ARG A 96 2.01 12.25 3.00
N LEU A 97 1.39 11.14 2.62
CA LEU A 97 1.04 10.04 3.53
C LEU A 97 2.29 9.46 4.21
N CYS A 98 3.36 9.23 3.45
CA CYS A 98 4.66 8.81 3.99
C CYS A 98 5.24 9.82 4.98
N ALA A 99 5.21 11.12 4.64
CA ALA A 99 5.69 12.17 5.53
C ALA A 99 4.90 12.21 6.86
N ASP A 100 3.58 12.07 6.80
CA ASP A 100 2.73 12.02 8.00
C ASP A 100 3.01 10.79 8.88
N LYS A 101 3.51 9.68 8.29
CA LYS A 101 3.90 8.45 9.02
C LYS A 101 5.38 8.40 9.41
N GLY A 102 6.20 9.39 9.01
CA GLY A 102 7.64 9.37 9.25
C GLY A 102 8.39 8.28 8.45
N ILE A 103 7.83 7.82 7.32
CA ILE A 103 8.41 6.77 6.48
C ILE A 103 9.00 7.41 5.22
N ALA A 104 10.17 6.95 4.76
CA ALA A 104 10.78 7.46 3.54
C ALA A 104 9.98 7.03 2.29
N TYR A 105 9.55 8.01 1.50
CA TYR A 105 8.85 7.77 0.24
C TYR A 105 9.85 7.37 -0.86
N MET A 106 9.69 6.17 -1.42
CA MET A 106 10.60 5.63 -2.44
C MET A 106 10.05 5.68 -3.86
N GLY A 107 8.77 5.98 -4.04
CA GLY A 107 8.18 6.14 -5.37
C GLY A 107 6.73 5.66 -5.47
N THR A 108 6.11 6.01 -6.59
CA THR A 108 4.78 5.54 -7.02
C THR A 108 4.88 5.22 -8.49
N ALA A 109 4.48 4.01 -8.86
CA ALA A 109 4.44 3.51 -10.23
C ALA A 109 3.06 2.91 -10.51
#